data_AF-A0A1W9L123-F1
#
_entry.id   AF-A0A1W9L123-F1
#
_cell.length_a   1.000
_cell.length_b   1.000
_cell.length_c   1.000
_cell.angle_alpha   90.00
_cell.angle_beta   90.00
_cell.angle_gamma   90.00
#
_symmetry.space_group_name_H-M   'P 1'
#
loop_
_entity.id
_entity.type
_entity.pdbx_description
1 polymer ?
#
loop_
_entity_poly.entity_id
_entity_poly.type
_entity_poly.pdbx_seq_one_letter_code
_entity_poly.pdbx_strand_id
1 'polypeptide(L)'
;VEFVGAIPCGCPDGARIDDNRAGVKGDNRAGIKPAPTISNVVGAFKSLSTNEYIKNVRRNNWPSFAGKLWQRNYYEHIIRSEELYSKFADYIQNNPLCWQEDVYYENSSGDNK
;
A
#
# COMPACT_ATOMS: atom_id res chain seq x y z
N VAL A 1 1.28 -23.61 1.78
CA VAL A 1 1.99 -22.32 1.85
C VAL A 1 0.94 -21.24 1.64
N GLU A 2 0.43 -20.68 2.72
CA GLU A 2 -0.69 -19.75 2.69
C GLU A 2 -0.16 -18.37 2.32
N PHE A 3 -0.33 -17.99 1.05
CA PHE A 3 -0.03 -16.64 0.58
C PHE A 3 -1.12 -15.70 1.09
N VAL A 4 -0.91 -15.11 2.26
CA VAL A 4 -1.78 -14.06 2.80
C VAL A 4 -0.97 -12.78 2.90
N GLY A 5 -0.67 -12.22 1.74
CA GLY A 5 0.05 -10.97 1.56
C GLY A 5 -0.57 -10.23 0.39
N ALA A 6 -1.20 -9.09 0.70
CA ALA A 6 -2.19 -8.38 -0.11
C ALA A 6 -3.49 -9.18 -0.28
N ILE A 7 -4.63 -8.56 0.05
CA ILE A 7 -5.89 -8.95 -0.60
C ILE A 7 -5.58 -8.84 -2.10
N PRO A 8 -5.71 -9.92 -2.90
CA PRO A 8 -5.61 -9.79 -4.35
C PRO A 8 -6.60 -8.71 -4.71
N CYS A 9 -6.12 -7.71 -5.46
CA CYS A 9 -6.86 -6.60 -6.02
C CYS A 9 -8.36 -6.89 -5.96
N GLY A 10 -9.11 -6.16 -5.12
CA GLY A 10 -10.55 -6.06 -5.32
C GLY A 10 -10.73 -5.45 -6.70
N CYS A 11 -10.75 -6.31 -7.73
CA CYS A 11 -11.39 -6.00 -8.98
C CYS A 11 -12.76 -5.49 -8.56
N PRO A 12 -13.15 -4.24 -8.88
CA PRO A 12 -14.57 -3.92 -8.82
C PRO A 12 -15.24 -4.95 -9.72
N ASP A 13 -16.15 -5.73 -9.13
CA ASP A 13 -16.69 -6.97 -9.70
C ASP A 13 -16.81 -6.87 -11.23
N GLY A 14 -15.97 -7.65 -11.90
CA GLY A 14 -16.33 -8.19 -13.19
C GLY A 14 -17.56 -9.03 -12.92
N ALA A 15 -18.73 -8.46 -13.22
CA ALA A 15 -19.99 -9.15 -13.23
C ALA A 15 -19.79 -10.57 -13.78
N ARG A 16 -20.00 -11.58 -12.94
CA ARG A 16 -20.32 -12.92 -13.43
C ARG A 16 -21.65 -12.76 -14.14
N ILE A 17 -21.59 -12.61 -15.46
CA ILE A 17 -22.77 -12.77 -16.30
C ILE A 17 -22.85 -14.26 -16.56
N ASP A 18 -23.72 -14.91 -15.80
CA ASP A 18 -24.21 -16.23 -16.14
C ASP A 18 -24.91 -16.13 -17.50
N ASP A 19 -24.45 -16.98 -18.42
CA ASP A 19 -25.03 -17.10 -19.74
C ASP A 19 -26.50 -17.52 -19.62
N ASN A 20 -27.34 -16.98 -20.50
CA ASN A 20 -28.76 -17.31 -20.76
C ASN A 20 -29.84 -16.39 -20.16
N ARG A 21 -30.02 -15.18 -20.73
CA ARG A 21 -31.37 -14.72 -21.15
C ARG A 21 -31.30 -13.54 -22.12
N ALA A 22 -32.11 -13.63 -23.16
CA ALA A 22 -32.33 -12.68 -24.24
C ALA A 22 -32.34 -11.19 -23.84
N GLY A 23 -31.55 -10.40 -24.57
CA GLY A 23 -31.95 -9.11 -25.14
C GLY A 23 -32.31 -7.97 -24.20
N VAL A 24 -31.32 -7.19 -23.77
CA VAL A 24 -31.45 -5.73 -23.58
C VAL A 24 -30.13 -5.09 -24.02
N LYS A 25 -30.14 -4.32 -25.12
CA LYS A 25 -29.06 -3.39 -25.45
C LYS A 25 -29.08 -2.27 -24.39
N GLY A 26 -28.31 -2.47 -23.32
CA GLY A 26 -28.03 -1.43 -22.33
C GLY A 26 -27.02 -0.43 -22.89
N ASP A 27 -27.32 0.85 -22.73
CA ASP A 27 -26.57 1.98 -23.29
C ASP A 27 -25.07 1.95 -22.96
N ASN A 28 -24.23 2.06 -23.99
CA ASN A 28 -22.77 2.21 -23.90
C ASN A 28 -22.36 3.61 -23.38
N ARG A 29 -22.94 4.08 -22.27
CA ARG A 29 -22.41 5.23 -21.55
C ARG A 29 -21.25 4.71 -20.73
N ALA A 30 -20.03 4.91 -21.24
CA ALA A 30 -18.81 4.75 -20.46
C ALA A 30 -18.97 5.59 -19.18
N GLY A 31 -19.38 4.96 -18.09
CA GLY A 31 -19.50 5.61 -16.80
C GLY A 31 -18.15 6.20 -16.42
N ILE A 32 -18.17 7.45 -15.98
CA ILE A 32 -16.98 8.13 -15.46
C ILE A 32 -16.40 7.23 -14.37
N LYS A 33 -15.23 6.62 -14.61
CA LYS A 33 -14.53 5.88 -13.57
C LYS A 33 -14.20 6.86 -12.46
N PRO A 34 -14.62 6.62 -11.21
CA PRO A 34 -14.30 7.53 -10.12
C PRO A 34 -12.78 7.66 -9.97
N ALA A 35 -12.33 8.84 -9.55
CA ALA A 35 -10.92 9.05 -9.25
C ALA A 35 -10.44 8.03 -8.20
N PRO A 36 -9.21 7.52 -8.33
CA PRO A 36 -8.69 6.54 -7.38
C PRO A 36 -8.64 7.14 -5.97
N THR A 37 -9.07 6.37 -4.97
CA THR A 37 -8.93 6.75 -3.57
C THR A 37 -7.46 6.65 -3.13
N ILE A 38 -7.08 7.33 -2.04
CA ILE A 38 -5.74 7.20 -1.44
C ILE A 38 -5.43 5.73 -1.12
N SER A 39 -6.41 4.99 -0.60
CA SER A 39 -6.28 3.54 -0.35
C SER A 39 -5.96 2.75 -1.62
N ASN A 40 -6.54 3.11 -2.78
CA ASN A 40 -6.21 2.45 -4.04
C ASN A 40 -4.77 2.75 -4.47
N VAL A 41 -4.32 3.99 -4.34
CA VAL A 41 -2.96 4.40 -4.69
C VAL A 41 -1.93 3.71 -3.80
N VAL A 42 -2.11 3.77 -2.47
CA VAL A 42 -1.21 3.13 -1.50
C VAL A 42 -1.21 1.60 -1.68
N GLY A 43 -2.39 1.00 -1.92
CA GLY A 43 -2.50 -0.43 -2.20
C GLY A 43 -1.73 -0.84 -3.46
N ALA A 44 -1.88 -0.07 -4.55
CA ALA A 44 -1.13 -0.30 -5.78
C ALA A 44 0.38 -0.15 -5.55
N PHE A 45 0.81 0.90 -4.86
CA PHE A 45 2.22 1.13 -4.54
C PHE A 45 2.83 -0.02 -3.73
N LYS A 46 2.17 -0.44 -2.64
CA LYS A 46 2.64 -1.57 -1.82
C LYS A 46 2.72 -2.89 -2.61
N SER A 47 1.77 -3.12 -3.51
CA SER A 47 1.76 -4.30 -4.39
C SER A 47 2.90 -4.26 -5.41
N LEU A 48 3.03 -3.16 -6.15
CA LEU A 48 4.06 -3.00 -7.19
C LEU A 48 5.47 -3.10 -6.60
N SER A 49 5.74 -2.41 -5.49
CA SER A 49 7.03 -2.47 -4.80
C SER A 49 7.35 -3.88 -4.29
N THR A 50 6.38 -4.59 -3.70
CA THR A 50 6.57 -5.98 -3.24
C THR A 50 6.88 -6.91 -4.40
N ASN A 51 6.16 -6.76 -5.52
CA ASN A 51 6.38 -7.57 -6.72
C ASN A 51 7.77 -7.33 -7.31
N GLU A 52 8.20 -6.07 -7.40
CA GLU A 52 9.55 -5.74 -7.87
C GLU A 52 10.62 -6.27 -6.91
N TYR A 53 10.43 -6.13 -5.60
CA TYR A 53 11.33 -6.73 -4.61
C TYR A 53 11.47 -8.24 -4.80
N ILE A 54 10.36 -8.98 -4.93
CA ILE A 54 10.37 -10.44 -5.16
C ILE A 54 11.12 -10.80 -6.45
N LYS A 55 10.93 -10.04 -7.53
CA LYS A 55 11.65 -10.25 -8.80
C LYS A 55 13.15 -10.07 -8.61
N ASN A 56 13.57 -9.03 -7.89
CA ASN A 56 14.98 -8.73 -7.65
C ASN A 56 15.65 -9.72 -6.69
N VAL A 57 14.95 -10.23 -5.68
CA VAL A 57 15.45 -11.34 -4.84
C VAL A 57 15.77 -12.57 -5.69
N ARG A 58 14.92 -12.89 -6.67
CA ARG A 58 15.09 -14.07 -7.54
C ARG A 58 16.12 -13.87 -8.64
N ARG A 59 16.25 -12.66 -9.18
CA ARG A 59 17.04 -12.39 -10.40
C ARG A 59 18.38 -11.71 -10.12
N ASN A 60 18.42 -10.85 -9.11
CA ASN A 60 19.53 -9.94 -8.83
C ASN A 60 20.16 -10.20 -7.46
N ASN A 61 19.89 -11.36 -6.84
CA ASN A 61 20.44 -11.81 -5.57
C ASN A 61 20.27 -10.81 -4.41
N TRP A 62 19.13 -10.09 -4.37
CA TRP A 62 18.82 -9.27 -3.20
C TRP A 62 18.61 -10.15 -1.96
N PRO A 63 19.00 -9.67 -0.75
CA PRO A 63 18.77 -10.39 0.49
C PRO A 63 17.29 -10.67 0.66
N SER A 64 16.93 -11.92 0.93
CA SER A 64 15.59 -12.27 1.37
C SER A 64 15.46 -12.01 2.87
N PHE A 65 14.25 -11.69 3.32
CA PHE A 65 13.92 -11.63 4.74
C PHE A 65 12.62 -12.40 5.01
N ALA A 66 12.53 -12.97 6.20
CA ALA A 66 11.31 -13.61 6.67
C ALA A 66 10.33 -12.55 7.19
N GLY A 67 9.09 -12.58 6.74
CA GLY A 67 8.04 -11.67 7.22
C GLY A 67 7.38 -10.87 6.11
N LYS A 68 6.87 -9.68 6.48
CA LYS A 68 6.10 -8.80 5.59
C LYS A 68 6.90 -7.53 5.30
N LEU A 69 6.97 -7.15 4.02
CA LEU A 69 7.66 -5.93 3.60
C LEU A 69 7.00 -4.65 4.12
N TRP A 70 5.68 -4.66 4.26
CA TRP A 70 4.90 -3.51 4.66
C TRP A 70 4.17 -3.77 5.97
N GLN A 71 4.16 -2.78 6.86
CA GLN A 71 3.25 -2.74 7.99
C GLN A 71 1.78 -2.65 7.51
N ARG A 72 0.86 -3.15 8.35
CA ARG A 72 -0.58 -3.08 8.11
C ARG A 72 -1.04 -1.62 8.23
N ASN A 73 -1.96 -1.21 7.34
CA ASN A 73 -2.47 0.16 7.21
C ASN A 73 -1.40 1.17 6.77
N TYR A 74 -1.77 2.44 6.74
CA TYR A 74 -0.89 3.57 6.45
C TYR A 74 -1.38 4.76 7.29
N TYR A 75 -0.50 5.75 7.48
CA TYR A 75 -0.85 6.99 8.15
C TYR A 75 -1.25 8.03 7.11
N GLU A 76 -2.41 8.62 7.28
CA GLU A 76 -2.85 9.78 6.51
C GLU A 76 -3.18 10.97 7.42
N HIS A 77 -2.78 12.17 6.98
CA HIS A 77 -3.16 13.42 7.63
C HIS A 77 -3.34 14.51 6.57
N ILE A 78 -4.45 15.25 6.63
CA ILE A 78 -4.73 16.34 5.70
C ILE A 78 -4.12 17.63 6.24
N ILE A 79 -3.07 18.12 5.58
CA ILE A 79 -2.43 19.40 5.92
C ILE A 79 -3.28 20.54 5.35
N ARG A 80 -3.74 21.45 6.23
CA ARG A 80 -4.64 22.56 5.88
C ARG A 80 -4.12 23.95 6.23
N SER A 81 -2.92 24.03 6.81
CA SER A 81 -2.28 25.30 7.14
C SER A 81 -0.78 25.23 6.84
N GLU A 82 -0.20 26.40 6.58
CA GLU A 82 1.23 26.54 6.34
C GLU A 82 2.05 26.10 7.57
N GLU A 83 1.59 26.46 8.78
CA GLU A 83 2.27 26.05 10.01
C GLU A 83 2.34 24.53 10.16
N LEU A 84 1.27 23.81 9.82
CA LEU A 84 1.29 22.34 9.81
C LEU A 84 2.23 21.83 8.72
N TYR A 85 2.18 22.42 7.53
CA TYR A 85 3.08 22.04 6.44
C TYR A 85 4.54 22.12 6.86
N SER A 86 4.99 23.24 7.44
CA SER A 86 6.35 23.41 7.92
C SER A 86 6.74 22.33 8.93
N LYS A 87 5.88 22.06 9.93
CA LYS A 87 6.13 21.01 10.93
C LYS A 87 6.29 19.61 10.33
N PHE A 88 5.42 19.23 9.38
CA PHE A 88 5.51 17.93 8.72
C PHE A 88 6.73 17.83 7.79
N ALA A 89 7.06 18.91 7.07
CA ALA A 89 8.24 18.96 6.23
C ALA A 89 9.52 18.82 7.06
N ASP A 90 9.61 19.57 8.16
CA ASP A 90 10.73 19.50 9.11
C ASP A 90 10.85 18.10 9.71
N TYR A 91 9.73 17.47 10.09
CA TYR A 91 9.73 16.09 10.57
C TYR A 91 10.29 15.13 9.51
N ILE A 92 9.82 15.17 8.27
CA ILE A 92 10.27 14.25 7.20
C ILE A 92 11.77 14.41 6.94
N GLN A 93 12.28 15.65 6.94
CA GLN A 93 13.70 15.92 6.72
C GLN A 93 14.58 15.45 7.88
N ASN A 94 14.12 15.63 9.12
CA ASN A 94 14.90 15.34 10.32
C ASN A 94 14.70 13.92 10.85
N ASN A 95 13.66 13.20 10.44
CA ASN A 95 13.34 11.85 10.93
C ASN A 95 14.54 10.87 10.87
N PRO A 96 15.36 10.83 9.79
CA PRO A 96 16.53 9.95 9.77
C PRO A 96 17.57 10.27 10.85
N LEU A 97 17.67 11.53 11.28
CA LEU A 97 18.64 11.98 12.28
C LEU A 97 18.09 11.82 13.70
N CYS A 98 16.79 12.00 13.87
CA CYS A 98 16.10 11.95 15.17
C CYS A 98 15.50 10.57 15.47
N TRP A 99 15.73 9.55 14.63
CA TRP A 99 15.04 8.27 14.73
C TRP A 99 15.25 7.59 16.08
N GLN A 100 16.45 7.66 16.66
CA GLN A 100 16.78 7.05 17.96
C GLN A 100 16.04 7.70 19.14
N GLU A 101 15.58 8.93 18.97
CA GLU A 101 14.82 9.70 19.97
C GLU A 101 13.31 9.58 19.75
N ASP A 102 12.88 8.92 18.66
CA ASP A 102 11.48 8.79 18.29
C ASP A 102 10.74 7.78 19.19
N VAL A 103 9.47 8.06 19.46
CA VAL A 103 8.62 7.23 20.32
C VAL A 103 8.34 5.84 19.76
N TYR A 104 8.48 5.65 18.45
CA TYR A 104 8.34 4.37 17.76
C TYR A 104 9.69 3.64 17.59
N TYR A 105 10.78 4.20 18.13
CA TYR A 105 12.06 3.53 18.17
C TYR A 105 12.03 2.39 19.21
N GLU A 106 11.86 1.16 18.73
CA GLU A 106 12.07 -0.02 19.57
C GLU A 106 13.57 -0.22 19.78
N ASN A 107 14.06 0.18 20.97
CA ASN A 107 15.33 -0.29 21.47
C ASN A 107 15.25 -1.81 21.60
N SER A 108 15.83 -2.53 20.64
CA SER A 108 16.01 -3.99 20.68
C SER A 108 17.03 -4.35 21.75
N SER A 109 16.74 -4.04 23.01
CA SER A 109 17.48 -4.54 24.16
C SER A 109 17.06 -5.99 24.39
N GLY A 110 17.67 -6.90 23.63
CA GLY A 110 18.18 -8.19 24.14
C GLY A 110 17.30 -9.19 24.88
N ASP A 111 15.97 -9.08 24.91
CA ASP A 111 15.15 -10.08 25.62
C ASP A 111 14.80 -11.26 24.69
N ASN A 112 15.67 -12.28 24.72
CA ASN A 112 15.33 -13.64 24.34
C ASN A 112 14.09 -14.10 25.12
N LYS A 113 13.02 -14.46 24.40
CA LYS A 113 11.92 -15.26 24.96
C LYS A 113 11.44 -16.29 23.96
#